data_AF-A0A9D2BPQ0-F1
#
_entry.id   AF-A0A9D2BPQ0-F1
#
_cell.length_a   1.000
_cell.length_b   1.000
_cell.length_c   1.000
_cell.angle_alpha   90.00
_cell.angle_beta   90.00
_cell.angle_gamma   90.00
#
_symmetry.space_group_name_H-M   'P 1'
#
loop_
_entity.id
_entity.type
_entity.pdbx_description
1 polymer ?
#
loop_
_entity_poly.entity_id
_entity_poly.type
_entity_poly.pdbx_seq_one_letter_code
_entity_poly.pdbx_strand_id
1 'polypeptide(L)'
;YKGYEGVCLIDTEEKRVKALQGFDIADVWGIGRRSAKKLAYYGVKTAWDFTQWSESRVRRLLTVTGVRTWKELRGENCIDISELPEKQSICTSRSFPDNGLSELKVVEEAVANFAASCVRKLREQKGRCSQLTVFAYTSRFRNDMPNHTINRTVSLPMPTNDQLELVAAAVQALRAEWREDGKYYYKKAGVIVWNITPDTAVQTILFDTIDRDKQARLAAAIDAINRRNGFNTVKVAVQGTGKRWHLKCEHKSAQYSTNLSEVIKVKV
;
A
#
# COMPACT_ATOMS: atom_id res chain seq x y z
N TYR A 1 9.83 30.28 4.95
CA TYR A 1 10.32 31.45 5.69
C TYR A 1 10.54 32.59 4.72
N LYS A 2 9.90 33.76 4.91
CA LYS A 2 9.95 34.88 3.94
C LYS A 2 11.35 35.39 3.61
N GLY A 3 12.35 35.13 4.46
CA GLY A 3 13.74 35.53 4.24
C GLY A 3 14.58 34.59 3.35
N TYR A 4 14.04 33.45 2.93
CA TYR A 4 14.72 32.56 1.99
C TYR A 4 13.96 32.58 0.67
N GLU A 5 14.59 33.07 -0.39
CA GLU A 5 14.04 33.18 -1.76
C GLU A 5 13.91 31.79 -2.43
N GLY A 6 13.16 30.89 -1.80
CA GLY A 6 12.87 29.54 -2.30
C GLY A 6 13.87 28.46 -1.89
N VAL A 7 15.14 28.79 -1.60
CA VAL A 7 16.18 27.82 -1.18
C VAL A 7 16.77 28.20 0.18
N CYS A 8 16.91 27.22 1.07
CA CYS A 8 17.51 27.39 2.39
C CYS A 8 18.65 26.39 2.58
N LEU A 9 19.86 26.90 2.86
CA LEU A 9 21.04 26.08 3.16
C LEU A 9 21.28 26.02 4.67
N ILE A 10 21.34 24.82 5.23
CA ILE A 10 21.67 24.53 6.64
C ILE A 10 22.99 23.76 6.65
N ASP A 11 24.10 24.49 6.73
CA ASP A 11 25.48 24.00 6.65
C ASP A 11 26.25 24.15 7.97
N THR A 12 25.72 24.90 8.94
CA THR A 12 26.35 25.13 10.25
C THR A 12 25.46 24.70 11.41
N GLU A 13 26.11 24.37 12.53
CA GLU A 13 25.44 24.02 13.79
C GLU A 13 24.49 25.13 14.25
N GLU A 14 24.92 26.39 14.15
CA GLU A 14 24.10 27.54 14.54
C GLU A 14 22.82 27.66 13.70
N LYS A 15 22.92 27.45 12.38
CA LYS A 15 21.76 27.45 11.48
C LYS A 15 20.84 26.28 11.79
N ARG A 16 21.38 25.10 12.13
CA ARG A 16 20.61 23.94 12.55
C ARG A 16 19.82 24.23 13.82
N VAL A 17 20.47 24.73 14.87
CA VAL A 17 19.80 25.07 16.14
C VAL A 17 18.68 26.09 15.93
N LYS A 18 18.95 27.18 15.17
CA LYS A 18 17.93 28.18 14.84
C LYS A 18 16.74 27.58 14.09
N ALA A 19 17.00 26.70 13.12
CA ALA A 19 15.95 26.01 12.38
C ALA A 19 15.10 25.13 13.30
N LEU A 20 15.73 24.35 14.19
CA LEU A 20 15.05 23.46 15.13
C LEU A 20 14.20 24.19 16.17
N GLN A 21 14.65 25.35 16.64
CA GLN A 21 13.90 26.18 17.59
C GLN A 21 12.62 26.76 16.96
N GLY A 22 12.65 27.06 15.66
CA GLY A 22 11.49 27.59 14.92
C GLY A 22 10.55 26.51 14.38
N PHE A 23 10.86 25.23 14.57
CA PHE A 23 10.11 24.12 13.98
C PHE A 23 9.31 23.36 15.05
N ASP A 24 8.01 23.19 14.83
CA ASP A 24 7.16 22.39 15.72
C ASP A 24 7.56 20.91 15.64
N ILE A 25 7.61 20.24 16.79
CA ILE A 25 7.90 18.81 16.85
C ILE A 25 6.88 17.97 16.05
N ALA A 26 5.65 18.44 15.90
CA ALA A 26 4.61 17.78 15.13
C ALA A 26 4.86 17.79 13.61
N ASP A 27 5.68 18.72 13.12
CA ASP A 27 6.02 18.84 11.70
C ASP A 27 7.26 18.02 11.32
N VAL A 28 7.99 17.48 12.32
CA VAL A 28 9.17 16.65 12.07
C VAL A 28 8.75 15.30 11.49
N TRP A 29 9.35 14.95 10.35
CA TRP A 29 9.13 13.66 9.70
C TRP A 29 9.50 12.48 10.63
N GLY A 30 8.60 11.49 10.73
CA GLY A 30 8.71 10.37 11.66
C GLY A 30 7.98 10.58 13.00
N ILE A 31 7.60 11.82 13.34
CA ILE A 31 6.78 12.12 14.52
C ILE A 31 5.30 12.19 14.12
N GLY A 32 4.58 11.08 14.31
CA GLY A 32 3.13 11.03 14.04
C GLY A 32 2.28 11.67 15.14
N ARG A 33 0.99 11.92 14.87
CA ARG A 33 0.02 12.54 15.82
C ARG A 33 0.06 11.96 17.24
N ARG A 34 0.19 10.63 17.37
CA ARG A 34 0.24 9.97 18.68
C ARG A 34 1.55 10.25 19.42
N SER A 35 2.67 10.25 18.71
CA SER A 35 3.99 10.61 19.25
C SER A 35 4.04 12.09 19.63
N ALA A 36 3.55 12.98 18.76
CA ALA A 36 3.47 14.41 19.03
C ALA A 36 2.67 14.72 20.31
N LYS A 37 1.49 14.11 20.50
CA LYS A 37 0.71 14.25 21.74
C LYS A 37 1.47 13.78 22.97
N LYS A 38 2.22 12.68 22.85
CA LYS A 38 3.04 12.13 23.95
C LYS A 38 4.18 13.08 24.31
N LEU A 39 4.85 13.66 23.31
CA LEU A 39 5.92 14.62 23.49
C LEU A 39 5.40 15.93 24.11
N ALA A 40 4.26 16.43 23.63
CA ALA A 40 3.58 17.60 24.17
C ALA A 40 3.19 17.41 25.65
N TYR A 41 2.76 16.21 26.06
CA TYR A 41 2.48 15.90 27.47
C TYR A 41 3.71 16.09 28.38
N TYR A 42 4.91 15.83 27.85
CA TYR A 42 6.18 16.06 28.57
C TYR A 42 6.78 17.46 28.31
N GLY A 43 6.01 18.39 27.75
CA GLY A 43 6.40 19.78 27.54
C GLY A 43 7.28 20.04 26.31
N VAL A 44 7.49 19.06 25.42
CA VAL A 44 8.26 19.25 24.19
C VAL A 44 7.35 19.88 23.15
N LYS A 45 7.71 21.09 22.69
CA LYS A 45 6.97 21.83 21.67
C LYS A 45 7.78 21.98 20.38
N THR A 46 9.07 22.22 20.51
CA THR A 46 9.95 22.43 19.36
C THR A 46 10.79 21.19 19.06
N ALA A 47 11.28 21.10 17.82
CA ALA A 47 12.26 20.09 17.45
C ALA A 47 13.54 20.20 18.29
N TRP A 48 13.89 21.42 18.72
CA TRP A 48 15.02 21.67 19.63
C TRP A 48 14.80 21.08 21.03
N ASP A 49 13.63 21.27 21.64
CA ASP A 49 13.32 20.70 22.96
C ASP A 49 13.49 19.18 22.97
N PHE A 50 13.18 18.55 21.83
CA PHE A 50 13.32 17.11 21.64
C PHE A 50 14.79 16.67 21.56
N THR A 51 15.69 17.45 20.95
CA THR A 51 17.12 17.11 20.89
C THR A 51 17.79 17.18 22.26
N GLN A 52 17.25 17.97 23.20
CA GLN A 52 17.77 18.09 24.57
C GLN A 52 17.50 16.86 25.44
N TRP A 53 16.63 15.94 25.01
CA TRP A 53 16.37 14.72 25.76
C TRP A 53 17.54 13.72 25.67
N SER A 54 17.71 12.91 26.72
CA SER A 54 18.65 11.79 26.67
C SER A 54 18.17 10.68 25.73
N GLU A 55 19.10 9.98 25.08
CA GLU A 55 18.75 8.86 24.19
C GLU A 55 17.93 7.78 24.93
N SER A 56 18.28 7.50 26.19
CA SER A 56 17.56 6.53 27.03
C SER A 56 16.10 6.90 27.24
N ARG A 57 15.81 8.19 27.43
CA ARG A 57 14.44 8.71 27.57
C ARG A 57 13.68 8.58 26.26
N VAL A 58 14.32 8.94 25.14
CA VAL A 58 13.73 8.82 23.79
C VAL A 58 13.40 7.35 23.48
N ARG A 59 14.33 6.43 23.73
CA ARG A 59 14.15 4.99 23.50
C ARG A 59 13.05 4.36 24.36
N ARG A 60 12.85 4.86 25.60
CA ARG A 60 11.75 4.40 26.47
C ARG A 60 10.39 4.93 26.02
N LEU A 61 10.34 6.14 25.49
CA LEU A 61 9.09 6.82 25.13
C LEU A 61 8.63 6.56 23.69
N LEU A 62 9.57 6.41 22.77
CA LEU A 62 9.36 6.22 21.34
C LEU A 62 9.94 4.88 20.86
N THR A 63 9.79 4.58 19.56
CA THR A 63 10.35 3.40 18.90
C THR A 63 11.80 3.64 18.44
N VAL A 64 12.46 2.61 17.90
CA VAL A 64 13.79 2.72 17.26
C VAL A 64 13.81 3.84 16.20
N THR A 65 12.73 4.01 15.45
CA THR A 65 12.58 5.10 14.49
C THR A 65 12.64 6.48 15.16
N GLY A 66 12.03 6.65 16.33
CA GLY A 66 12.11 7.90 17.07
C GLY A 66 13.52 8.24 17.56
N VAL A 67 14.32 7.22 17.90
CA VAL A 67 15.74 7.40 18.22
C VAL A 67 16.53 7.83 16.99
N ARG A 68 16.27 7.23 15.82
CA ARG A 68 16.90 7.64 14.54
C ARG A 68 16.56 9.09 14.19
N THR A 69 15.30 9.48 14.32
CA THR A 69 14.89 10.88 14.12
C THR A 69 15.60 11.81 15.10
N TRP A 70 15.71 11.44 16.37
CA TRP A 70 16.43 12.24 17.37
C TRP A 70 17.92 12.42 17.03
N LYS A 71 18.59 11.36 16.56
CA LYS A 71 19.98 11.41 16.10
C LYS A 71 20.14 12.31 14.88
N GLU A 72 19.22 12.22 13.91
CA GLU A 72 19.26 13.09 12.73
C GLU A 72 19.09 14.57 13.04
N LEU A 73 18.19 14.93 13.94
CA LEU A 73 18.04 16.32 14.38
C LEU A 73 19.31 16.84 15.07
N ARG A 74 20.16 15.94 15.58
CA ARG A 74 21.48 16.26 16.14
C ARG A 74 22.61 16.22 15.09
N GLY A 75 22.29 15.99 13.82
CA GLY A 75 23.23 15.95 12.71
C GLY A 75 23.93 14.61 12.51
N GLU A 76 23.48 13.55 13.18
CA GLU A 76 23.99 12.19 12.96
C GLU A 76 23.18 11.51 11.85
N ASN A 77 23.80 11.34 10.66
CA ASN A 77 23.17 10.66 9.54
C ASN A 77 22.88 9.19 9.88
N CYS A 78 21.60 8.88 10.08
CA CYS A 78 21.05 7.60 10.49
C CYS A 78 19.98 7.08 9.52
N ILE A 79 19.49 7.93 8.60
CA ILE A 79 18.42 7.60 7.67
C ILE A 79 18.98 7.66 6.26
N ASP A 80 19.50 6.51 5.81
CA ASP A 80 20.01 6.38 4.45
C ASP A 80 18.87 6.49 3.43
N ILE A 81 19.12 7.25 2.36
CA ILE A 81 18.24 7.38 1.19
C ILE A 81 18.50 6.24 0.20
N SER A 82 19.67 5.58 0.30
CA SER A 82 20.10 4.59 -0.66
C SER A 82 19.43 3.23 -0.44
N GLU A 83 18.81 2.75 -1.53
CA GLU A 83 18.04 1.52 -1.68
C GLU A 83 16.71 1.46 -0.90
N LEU A 84 15.63 1.82 -1.60
CA LEU A 84 14.29 1.41 -1.19
C LEU A 84 14.31 -0.12 -1.04
N PRO A 85 14.09 -0.66 0.18
CA PRO A 85 14.11 -2.10 0.37
C PRO A 85 13.04 -2.74 -0.51
N GLU A 86 13.29 -3.98 -0.94
CA GLU A 86 12.28 -4.76 -1.64
C GLU A 86 10.98 -4.77 -0.83
N LYS A 87 9.83 -4.69 -1.53
CA LYS A 87 8.54 -4.60 -0.87
C LYS A 87 8.29 -5.87 -0.08
N GLN A 88 8.22 -5.75 1.25
CA GLN A 88 7.88 -6.86 2.15
C GLN A 88 6.41 -7.29 2.03
N SER A 89 5.54 -6.40 1.51
CA SER A 89 4.16 -6.70 1.18
C SER A 89 3.69 -5.87 -0.01
N ILE A 90 2.75 -6.41 -0.78
CA ILE A 90 2.08 -5.67 -1.85
C ILE A 90 0.59 -5.65 -1.55
N CYS A 91 0.05 -4.44 -1.36
CA CYS A 91 -1.40 -4.23 -1.28
C CYS A 91 -1.93 -3.59 -2.56
N THR A 92 -3.01 -4.15 -3.09
CA THR A 92 -3.89 -3.46 -4.03
C THR A 92 -5.29 -3.41 -3.42
N SER A 93 -5.77 -2.20 -3.16
CA SER A 93 -7.10 -1.97 -2.61
C SER A 93 -7.72 -0.72 -3.19
N ARG A 94 -9.06 -0.68 -3.21
CA ARG A 94 -9.83 0.48 -3.66
C ARG A 94 -11.08 0.65 -2.81
N SER A 95 -11.46 1.90 -2.63
CA SER A 95 -12.76 2.27 -2.08
C SER A 95 -13.78 2.34 -3.21
N PHE A 96 -14.95 1.78 -2.99
CA PHE A 96 -16.06 1.80 -3.93
C PHE A 96 -16.83 3.12 -3.83
N PRO A 97 -17.40 3.62 -4.95
CA PRO A 97 -18.20 4.83 -4.95
C PRO A 97 -19.49 4.67 -4.13
N ASP A 98 -20.17 5.79 -3.90
CA ASP A 98 -21.52 5.87 -3.33
C ASP A 98 -21.70 5.06 -2.03
N ASN A 99 -22.72 4.20 -1.96
CA ASN A 99 -23.06 3.44 -0.77
C ASN A 99 -22.24 2.15 -0.58
N GLY A 100 -21.31 1.84 -1.51
CA GLY A 100 -20.55 0.59 -1.50
C GLY A 100 -21.26 -0.54 -2.26
N LEU A 101 -20.65 -1.72 -2.25
CA LEU A 101 -21.14 -2.90 -2.97
C LEU A 101 -21.76 -3.92 -1.99
N SER A 102 -22.95 -4.42 -2.31
CA SER A 102 -23.65 -5.47 -1.53
C SER A 102 -23.73 -6.81 -2.26
N GLU A 103 -23.47 -6.84 -3.56
CA GLU A 103 -23.54 -8.07 -4.36
C GLU A 103 -22.22 -8.84 -4.34
N LEU A 104 -22.29 -10.12 -3.96
CA LEU A 104 -21.11 -11.01 -3.92
C LEU A 104 -20.37 -11.02 -5.25
N LYS A 105 -21.08 -11.22 -6.37
CA LYS A 105 -20.47 -11.30 -7.71
C LYS A 105 -19.65 -10.06 -8.07
N VAL A 106 -20.09 -8.87 -7.66
CA VAL A 106 -19.39 -7.62 -7.96
C VAL A 106 -18.16 -7.45 -7.07
N VAL A 107 -18.25 -7.85 -5.80
CA VAL A 107 -17.08 -7.84 -4.88
C VAL A 107 -16.06 -8.91 -5.27
N GLU A 108 -16.50 -10.09 -5.71
CA GLU A 108 -15.63 -11.14 -6.26
C GLU A 108 -14.84 -10.65 -7.46
N GLU A 109 -15.53 -9.99 -8.40
CA GLU A 109 -14.89 -9.39 -9.58
C GLU A 109 -13.83 -8.35 -9.17
N ALA A 110 -14.14 -7.52 -8.16
CA ALA A 110 -13.19 -6.53 -7.64
C ALA A 110 -11.98 -7.19 -6.97
N VAL A 111 -12.19 -8.16 -6.08
CA VAL A 111 -11.13 -8.89 -5.37
C VAL A 111 -10.25 -9.65 -6.36
N ALA A 112 -10.83 -10.28 -7.38
CA ALA A 112 -10.08 -10.95 -8.43
C ALA A 112 -9.15 -9.99 -9.20
N ASN A 113 -9.66 -8.81 -9.56
CA ASN A 113 -8.84 -7.78 -10.21
C ASN A 113 -7.74 -7.23 -9.30
N PHE A 114 -7.99 -7.10 -7.99
CA PHE A 114 -6.96 -6.70 -7.03
C PHE A 114 -5.89 -7.78 -6.84
N ALA A 115 -6.28 -9.05 -6.75
CA ALA A 115 -5.36 -10.18 -6.68
C ALA A 115 -4.48 -10.23 -7.94
N ALA A 116 -5.06 -10.18 -9.14
CA ALA A 116 -4.30 -10.14 -10.40
C ALA A 116 -3.33 -8.95 -10.47
N SER A 117 -3.75 -7.78 -9.97
CA SER A 117 -2.87 -6.61 -9.87
C SER A 117 -1.70 -6.81 -8.89
N CYS A 118 -1.92 -7.50 -7.76
CA CYS A 118 -0.86 -7.88 -6.85
C CYS A 118 0.11 -8.88 -7.49
N VAL A 119 -0.40 -9.88 -8.22
CA VAL A 119 0.42 -10.85 -8.95
C VAL A 119 1.34 -10.16 -9.96
N ARG A 120 0.81 -9.24 -10.77
CA ARG A 120 1.61 -8.48 -11.73
C ARG A 120 2.75 -7.72 -11.03
N LYS A 121 2.44 -6.98 -9.97
CA LYS A 121 3.44 -6.24 -9.18
C LYS A 121 4.47 -7.16 -8.53
N LEU A 122 4.05 -8.35 -8.11
CA LEU A 122 4.91 -9.37 -7.52
C LEU A 122 5.90 -9.91 -8.55
N ARG A 123 5.45 -10.15 -9.79
CA ARG A 123 6.33 -10.55 -10.91
C ARG A 123 7.27 -9.44 -11.36
N GLU A 124 6.82 -8.18 -11.37
CA GLU A 124 7.66 -7.02 -11.71
C GLU A 124 8.89 -6.89 -10.78
N GLN A 125 8.74 -7.25 -9.51
CA GLN A 125 9.85 -7.30 -8.55
C GLN A 125 10.52 -8.68 -8.45
N LYS A 126 10.24 -9.60 -9.39
CA LYS A 126 10.79 -10.97 -9.43
C LYS A 126 10.62 -11.73 -8.09
N GLY A 127 9.45 -11.58 -7.47
CA GLY A 127 9.10 -12.23 -6.22
C GLY A 127 8.02 -13.30 -6.37
N ARG A 128 7.83 -14.06 -5.29
CA ARG A 128 6.71 -14.98 -5.02
C ARG A 128 6.17 -14.71 -3.63
N CYS A 129 4.92 -15.09 -3.36
CA CYS A 129 4.30 -14.89 -2.06
C CYS A 129 3.75 -16.21 -1.51
N SER A 130 3.82 -16.39 -0.20
CA SER A 130 3.30 -17.58 0.49
C SER A 130 2.06 -17.28 1.34
N GLN A 131 1.69 -16.00 1.48
CA GLN A 131 0.52 -15.59 2.24
C GLN A 131 -0.26 -14.52 1.50
N LEU A 132 -1.58 -14.65 1.53
CA LEU A 132 -2.52 -13.72 0.91
C LEU A 132 -3.61 -13.34 1.92
N THR A 133 -3.88 -12.06 2.07
CA THR A 133 -4.96 -11.55 2.91
C THR A 133 -5.98 -10.81 2.05
N VAL A 134 -7.23 -11.23 2.14
CA VAL A 134 -8.37 -10.52 1.57
C VAL A 134 -9.06 -9.76 2.67
N PHE A 135 -9.31 -8.48 2.43
CA PHE A 135 -10.08 -7.66 3.34
C PHE A 135 -11.18 -6.92 2.60
N ALA A 136 -12.33 -6.79 3.26
CA ALA A 136 -13.43 -5.94 2.82
C ALA A 136 -14.13 -5.37 4.05
N TYR A 137 -14.48 -4.09 4.05
CA TYR A 137 -15.17 -3.49 5.19
C TYR A 137 -16.26 -2.50 4.78
N THR A 138 -17.29 -2.44 5.61
CA THR A 138 -18.36 -1.44 5.53
C THR A 138 -17.87 -0.06 5.99
N SER A 139 -18.61 0.99 5.66
CA SER A 139 -18.27 2.33 6.10
C SER A 139 -18.50 2.51 7.61
N ARG A 140 -17.43 2.78 8.36
CA ARG A 140 -17.51 3.15 9.79
C ARG A 140 -18.21 4.49 10.06
N PHE A 141 -18.44 5.29 9.03
CA PHE A 141 -19.11 6.60 9.14
C PHE A 141 -20.62 6.49 8.95
N ARG A 142 -21.12 5.30 8.63
CA ARG A 142 -22.53 5.05 8.37
C ARG A 142 -23.12 4.34 9.59
N ASN A 143 -23.99 5.03 10.31
CA ASN A 143 -24.58 4.54 11.58
C ASN A 143 -25.97 3.91 11.37
N ASP A 144 -26.59 4.13 10.21
CA ASP A 144 -27.88 3.59 9.79
C ASP A 144 -27.84 2.09 9.43
N MET A 145 -26.64 1.51 9.30
CA MET A 145 -26.46 0.16 8.76
C MET A 145 -25.44 -0.63 9.59
N PRO A 146 -25.57 -1.97 9.64
CA PRO A 146 -24.68 -2.79 10.45
C PRO A 146 -23.26 -2.78 9.88
N ASN A 147 -22.29 -2.70 10.80
CA ASN A 147 -20.88 -2.75 10.45
C ASN A 147 -20.40 -4.20 10.28
N HIS A 148 -19.61 -4.44 9.24
CA HIS A 148 -18.99 -5.72 8.99
C HIS A 148 -17.61 -5.56 8.38
N THR A 149 -16.68 -6.42 8.82
CA THR A 149 -15.32 -6.48 8.31
C THR A 149 -14.96 -7.92 8.02
N ILE A 150 -14.65 -8.19 6.77
CA ILE A 150 -13.98 -9.40 6.33
C ILE A 150 -12.48 -9.13 6.39
N ASN A 151 -11.74 -10.01 7.06
CA ASN A 151 -10.28 -10.01 7.04
C ASN A 151 -9.80 -11.46 7.16
N ARG A 152 -9.52 -12.09 6.01
CA ARG A 152 -9.12 -13.48 5.93
C ARG A 152 -7.72 -13.61 5.36
N THR A 153 -6.82 -14.24 6.10
CA THR A 153 -5.49 -14.62 5.63
C THR A 153 -5.47 -16.09 5.25
N VAL A 154 -4.93 -16.38 4.08
CA VAL A 154 -4.70 -17.72 3.53
C VAL A 154 -3.20 -17.92 3.40
N SER A 155 -2.69 -19.00 4.00
CA SER A 155 -1.33 -19.47 3.79
C SER A 155 -1.32 -20.48 2.64
N LEU A 156 -0.47 -20.24 1.67
CA LEU A 156 -0.26 -21.13 0.54
C LEU A 156 0.78 -22.18 0.94
N PRO A 157 0.63 -23.44 0.51
CA PRO A 157 1.59 -24.49 0.83
C PRO A 157 2.97 -24.19 0.25
N MET A 158 3.02 -23.47 -0.87
CA MET A 158 4.22 -23.09 -1.59
C MET A 158 4.19 -21.61 -1.98
N PRO A 159 5.33 -20.90 -1.93
CA PRO A 159 5.42 -19.56 -2.50
C PRO A 159 5.12 -19.58 -4.01
N THR A 160 4.11 -18.83 -4.44
CA THR A 160 3.70 -18.75 -5.84
C THR A 160 3.51 -17.31 -6.29
N ASN A 161 3.64 -17.10 -7.60
CA ASN A 161 3.24 -15.88 -8.30
C ASN A 161 2.33 -16.22 -9.48
N ASP A 162 1.68 -17.39 -9.45
CA ASP A 162 0.68 -17.75 -10.45
C ASP A 162 -0.62 -16.95 -10.26
N GLN A 163 -1.17 -16.46 -11.37
CA GLN A 163 -2.37 -15.62 -11.34
C GLN A 163 -3.62 -16.45 -11.02
N LEU A 164 -3.73 -17.67 -11.52
CA LEU A 164 -4.92 -18.51 -11.31
C LEU A 164 -5.00 -18.94 -9.85
N GLU A 165 -3.89 -19.40 -9.27
CA GLU A 165 -3.81 -19.82 -7.86
C GLU A 165 -4.14 -18.66 -6.90
N LEU A 166 -3.51 -17.49 -7.09
CA LEU A 166 -3.71 -16.35 -6.19
C LEU A 166 -5.11 -15.74 -6.31
N VAL A 167 -5.66 -15.67 -7.54
CA VAL A 167 -7.03 -15.20 -7.75
C VAL A 167 -8.04 -16.18 -7.15
N ALA A 168 -7.85 -17.50 -7.36
CA ALA A 168 -8.72 -18.51 -6.80
C ALA A 168 -8.71 -18.48 -5.26
N ALA A 169 -7.52 -18.43 -4.64
CA ALA A 169 -7.36 -18.34 -3.20
C ALA A 169 -8.04 -17.08 -2.62
N ALA A 170 -7.89 -15.93 -3.30
CA ALA A 170 -8.51 -14.69 -2.86
C ALA A 170 -10.05 -14.74 -2.93
N VAL A 171 -10.61 -15.25 -4.03
CA VAL A 171 -12.06 -15.38 -4.20
C VAL A 171 -12.64 -16.39 -3.21
N GLN A 172 -11.97 -17.52 -2.97
CA GLN A 172 -12.40 -18.49 -1.96
C GLN A 172 -12.36 -17.90 -0.55
N ALA A 173 -11.31 -17.14 -0.21
CA ALA A 173 -11.21 -16.46 1.08
C ALA A 173 -12.33 -15.43 1.30
N LEU A 174 -12.74 -14.73 0.23
CA LEU A 174 -13.88 -13.82 0.28
C LEU A 174 -15.20 -14.58 0.50
N ARG A 175 -15.44 -15.66 -0.27
CA ARG A 175 -16.65 -16.48 -0.17
C ARG A 175 -16.85 -17.08 1.21
N ALA A 176 -15.77 -17.57 1.83
CA ALA A 176 -15.83 -18.23 3.13
C ALA A 176 -16.32 -17.31 4.27
N GLU A 177 -16.05 -16.01 4.19
CA GLU A 177 -16.43 -15.01 5.20
C GLU A 177 -17.60 -14.12 4.74
N TRP A 178 -18.20 -14.45 3.59
CA TRP A 178 -19.29 -13.66 3.04
C TRP A 178 -20.60 -13.95 3.78
N ARG A 179 -21.32 -12.90 4.16
CA ARG A 179 -22.66 -13.01 4.75
C ARG A 179 -23.72 -12.77 3.70
N GLU A 180 -24.59 -13.75 3.51
CA GLU A 180 -25.66 -13.71 2.50
C GLU A 180 -26.85 -12.84 2.89
N ASP A 181 -26.86 -12.27 4.10
CA ASP A 181 -27.96 -11.48 4.66
C ASP A 181 -28.32 -10.22 3.84
N GLY A 182 -27.51 -9.82 2.86
CA GLY A 182 -27.76 -8.69 1.94
C GLY A 182 -27.75 -7.31 2.60
N LYS A 183 -27.55 -7.22 3.92
CA LYS A 183 -27.59 -5.98 4.72
C LYS A 183 -26.28 -5.19 4.71
N TYR A 184 -25.20 -5.78 4.20
CA TYR A 184 -23.86 -5.21 4.28
C TYR A 184 -23.44 -4.58 2.96
N TYR A 185 -22.96 -3.34 3.04
CA TYR A 185 -22.43 -2.64 1.87
C TYR A 185 -20.96 -2.36 2.11
N TYR A 186 -20.11 -3.08 1.38
CA TYR A 186 -18.67 -2.95 1.49
C TYR A 186 -18.23 -1.68 0.80
N LYS A 187 -17.63 -0.77 1.57
CA LYS A 187 -17.12 0.51 1.09
C LYS A 187 -15.70 0.41 0.57
N LYS A 188 -14.92 -0.57 1.04
CA LYS A 188 -13.57 -0.84 0.54
C LYS A 188 -13.32 -2.34 0.51
N ALA A 189 -12.58 -2.78 -0.49
CA ALA A 189 -12.00 -4.11 -0.53
C ALA A 189 -10.56 -4.05 -1.06
N GLY A 190 -9.80 -5.10 -0.78
CA GLY A 190 -8.43 -5.22 -1.23
C GLY A 190 -7.83 -6.58 -0.95
N VAL A 191 -6.70 -6.79 -1.61
CA VAL A 191 -5.85 -7.97 -1.44
C VAL A 191 -4.46 -7.49 -1.04
N ILE A 192 -3.88 -8.17 -0.05
CA ILE A 192 -2.51 -7.97 0.39
C ILE A 192 -1.78 -9.30 0.22
N VAL A 193 -0.63 -9.29 -0.43
CA VAL A 193 0.28 -10.43 -0.45
C VAL A 193 1.43 -10.17 0.51
N TRP A 194 1.80 -11.21 1.26
CA TRP A 194 2.76 -11.20 2.35
C TRP A 194 3.82 -12.28 2.16
N ASN A 195 4.86 -12.19 2.99
CA ASN A 195 5.98 -13.13 3.02
C ASN A 195 6.54 -13.37 1.63
N ILE A 196 6.99 -12.25 1.04
CA ILE A 196 7.50 -12.19 -0.32
C ILE A 196 8.92 -12.74 -0.30
N THR A 197 9.17 -13.74 -1.14
CA THR A 197 10.49 -14.36 -1.33
C THR A 197 10.96 -14.12 -2.76
N PRO A 198 12.29 -14.02 -3.00
CA PRO A 198 12.83 -13.97 -4.35
C PRO A 198 12.42 -15.20 -5.17
N ASP A 199 12.20 -15.02 -6.47
CA ASP A 199 11.81 -16.09 -7.40
C ASP A 199 12.86 -17.21 -7.49
N THR A 200 14.12 -16.92 -7.15
CA THR A 200 15.26 -17.85 -7.14
C THR A 200 15.32 -18.75 -5.89
N ALA A 201 14.66 -18.38 -4.80
CA ALA A 201 14.80 -19.01 -3.49
C ALA A 201 13.51 -19.71 -3.06
N VAL A 202 12.97 -20.59 -3.91
CA VAL A 202 11.75 -21.34 -3.59
C VAL A 202 12.06 -22.79 -3.30
N GLN A 203 11.81 -23.18 -2.05
CA GLN A 203 11.79 -24.57 -1.65
C GLN A 203 10.53 -25.22 -2.24
N THR A 204 10.74 -26.29 -3.01
CA THR A 204 9.64 -27.09 -3.58
C THR A 204 9.12 -28.12 -2.58
N ILE A 205 7.88 -28.56 -2.78
CA ILE A 205 7.31 -29.69 -2.05
C ILE A 205 7.51 -30.95 -2.90
N LEU A 206 7.94 -32.04 -2.26
CA LEU A 206 8.21 -33.33 -2.92
C LEU A 206 6.99 -33.92 -3.65
N PHE A 207 5.79 -33.63 -3.14
CA PHE A 207 4.51 -34.13 -3.64
C PHE A 207 3.68 -33.05 -4.36
N ASP A 208 4.32 -32.10 -5.03
CA ASP A 208 3.59 -31.12 -5.84
C ASP A 208 2.98 -31.80 -7.07
N THR A 209 1.66 -31.77 -7.18
CA THR A 209 0.91 -32.31 -8.32
C THR A 209 0.90 -31.37 -9.52
N ILE A 210 1.39 -30.14 -9.36
CA ILE A 210 1.34 -29.09 -10.36
C ILE A 210 2.66 -28.99 -11.11
N ASP A 211 2.61 -29.04 -12.44
CA ASP A 211 3.75 -28.75 -13.31
C ASP A 211 4.04 -27.23 -13.32
N ARG A 212 4.95 -26.82 -12.43
CA ARG A 212 5.35 -25.42 -12.24
C ARG A 212 6.06 -24.82 -13.44
N ASP A 213 6.79 -25.62 -14.21
CA ASP A 213 7.47 -25.14 -15.41
C ASP A 213 6.45 -24.81 -16.50
N LYS A 214 5.42 -25.65 -16.66
CA LYS A 214 4.31 -25.36 -17.57
C LYS A 214 3.54 -24.12 -17.13
N GLN A 215 3.26 -23.95 -15.85
CA GLN A 215 2.63 -22.73 -15.32
C GLN A 215 3.47 -21.49 -15.60
N ALA A 216 4.78 -21.55 -15.35
CA ALA A 216 5.69 -20.43 -15.59
C ALA A 216 5.73 -20.03 -17.08
N ARG A 217 5.78 -21.00 -18.00
CA ARG A 217 5.70 -20.75 -19.44
C ARG A 217 4.37 -20.11 -19.84
N LEU A 218 3.26 -20.59 -19.31
CA LEU A 218 1.93 -20.03 -19.56
C LEU A 218 1.83 -18.59 -19.04
N ALA A 219 2.27 -18.35 -17.80
CA ALA A 219 2.28 -17.03 -17.19
C ALA A 219 3.11 -16.04 -18.01
N ALA A 220 4.31 -16.43 -18.46
CA ALA A 220 5.16 -15.61 -19.30
C ALA A 220 4.50 -15.27 -20.65
N ALA A 221 3.81 -16.23 -21.27
CA ALA A 221 3.09 -15.99 -22.52
C ALA A 221 1.92 -14.99 -22.33
N ILE A 222 1.14 -15.16 -21.26
CA ILE A 222 0.04 -14.24 -20.91
C ILE A 222 0.57 -12.82 -20.66
N ASP A 223 1.66 -12.70 -19.90
CA ASP A 223 2.28 -11.42 -19.58
C ASP A 223 2.84 -10.73 -20.84
N ALA A 224 3.42 -11.50 -21.77
CA ALA A 224 3.91 -10.98 -23.05
C ALA A 224 2.78 -10.41 -23.91
N ILE A 225 1.64 -11.09 -23.97
CA ILE A 225 0.45 -10.62 -24.70
C ILE A 225 -0.10 -9.34 -24.05
N ASN A 226 -0.28 -9.35 -22.72
CA ASN A 226 -0.80 -8.21 -21.98
C ASN A 226 0.12 -6.98 -22.05
N ARG A 227 1.44 -7.18 -22.13
CA ARG A 227 2.40 -6.07 -22.27
C ARG A 227 2.30 -5.39 -23.64
N ARG A 228 2.01 -6.14 -24.70
CA ARG A 228 1.89 -5.60 -26.07
C ARG A 228 0.53 -4.95 -26.35
N ASN A 229 -0.56 -5.57 -25.89
CA ASN A 229 -1.92 -5.19 -26.29
C ASN A 229 -2.64 -4.33 -25.24
N GLY A 230 -1.98 -4.05 -24.11
CA GLY A 230 -2.56 -3.32 -22.99
C GLY A 230 -3.00 -4.24 -21.85
N PHE A 231 -3.03 -3.66 -20.65
CA PHE A 231 -3.36 -4.38 -19.43
C PHE A 231 -4.75 -5.04 -19.51
N ASN A 232 -4.85 -6.25 -18.96
CA ASN A 232 -6.09 -7.05 -18.88
C ASN A 232 -6.67 -7.48 -20.24
N THR A 233 -5.85 -7.60 -21.29
CA THR A 233 -6.25 -8.20 -22.57
C THR A 233 -6.61 -9.67 -22.40
N VAL A 234 -5.71 -10.44 -21.79
CA VAL A 234 -5.94 -11.81 -21.34
C VAL A 234 -6.05 -11.79 -19.81
N LYS A 235 -7.17 -12.27 -19.30
CA LYS A 235 -7.52 -12.24 -17.88
C LYS A 235 -8.31 -13.48 -17.49
N VAL A 236 -8.36 -13.77 -16.19
CA VAL A 236 -9.16 -14.86 -15.64
C VAL A 236 -10.64 -14.49 -15.74
N ALA A 237 -11.52 -15.44 -16.07
CA ALA A 237 -12.95 -15.19 -16.28
C ALA A 237 -13.64 -14.48 -15.11
N VAL A 238 -13.25 -14.81 -13.86
CA VAL A 238 -13.80 -14.19 -12.64
C VAL A 238 -13.48 -12.69 -12.51
N GLN A 239 -12.49 -12.18 -13.26
CA GLN A 239 -12.18 -10.74 -13.31
C GLN A 239 -13.22 -9.92 -14.08
N GLY A 240 -14.18 -10.58 -14.74
CA GLY A 240 -15.29 -9.94 -15.44
C GLY A 240 -14.85 -9.18 -16.71
N THR A 241 -15.82 -8.86 -17.57
CA THR A 241 -15.59 -8.09 -18.81
C THR A 241 -16.10 -6.65 -18.72
N GLY A 242 -16.99 -6.35 -17.77
CA GLY A 242 -17.57 -5.02 -17.58
C GLY A 242 -16.88 -4.19 -16.49
N LYS A 243 -17.11 -2.88 -16.50
CA LYS A 243 -16.73 -1.98 -15.40
C LYS A 243 -17.94 -1.78 -14.47
N ARG A 244 -18.40 -2.84 -13.80
CA ARG A 244 -19.56 -2.76 -12.89
C ARG A 244 -19.31 -1.85 -11.69
N TRP A 245 -18.05 -1.61 -11.38
CA TRP A 245 -17.58 -0.65 -10.39
C TRP A 245 -16.42 0.14 -10.99
N HIS A 246 -16.38 1.44 -10.70
CA HIS A 246 -15.33 2.36 -11.16
C HIS A 246 -14.84 3.22 -10.01
N LEU A 247 -13.60 3.71 -10.10
CA LEU A 247 -13.12 4.70 -9.15
C LEU A 247 -13.80 6.03 -9.42
N LYS A 248 -14.27 6.68 -8.35
CA LYS A 248 -14.68 8.08 -8.38
C LYS A 248 -13.42 8.94 -8.46
N CYS A 249 -13.20 9.57 -9.61
CA CYS A 249 -11.99 10.34 -9.94
C CYS A 249 -12.30 11.83 -10.20
N GLU A 250 -13.26 12.41 -9.49
CA GLU A 250 -13.76 13.78 -9.75
C GLU A 250 -12.73 14.89 -9.48
N HIS A 251 -11.75 14.64 -8.62
CA HIS A 251 -10.66 15.58 -8.32
C HIS A 251 -9.35 15.23 -9.05
N LYS A 252 -9.41 14.41 -10.10
CA LYS A 252 -8.22 14.07 -10.90
C LYS A 252 -7.82 15.31 -11.71
N SER A 253 -6.56 15.73 -11.57
CA SER A 253 -5.98 16.76 -12.43
C SER A 253 -6.00 16.29 -13.89
N ALA A 254 -6.13 17.23 -14.82
CA ALA A 254 -6.11 16.94 -16.24
C ALA A 254 -4.79 16.26 -16.65
N GLN A 255 -4.86 15.39 -17.65
CA GLN A 255 -3.77 14.58 -18.17
C GLN A 255 -2.91 15.35 -19.17
N TYR A 256 -2.30 16.44 -18.72
CA TYR A 256 -1.59 17.38 -19.58
C TYR A 256 -0.52 16.76 -20.49
N SER A 257 0.16 15.70 -20.03
CA SER A 257 1.25 15.04 -20.79
C SER A 257 0.83 13.76 -21.54
N THR A 258 -0.37 13.24 -21.29
CA THR A 258 -0.77 11.90 -21.77
C THR A 258 -2.08 11.89 -22.55
N ASN A 259 -2.85 12.97 -22.50
CA ASN A 259 -4.05 13.14 -23.32
C ASN A 259 -4.01 14.51 -24.03
N LEU A 260 -3.91 14.48 -25.36
CA LEU A 260 -3.91 15.67 -26.22
C LEU A 260 -5.22 16.48 -26.13
N SER A 261 -6.30 15.90 -25.60
CA SER A 261 -7.56 16.63 -25.39
C SER A 261 -7.55 17.47 -24.11
N GLU A 262 -6.60 17.21 -23.20
CA GLU A 262 -6.52 17.77 -21.86
C GLU A 262 -5.29 18.66 -21.65
N VAL A 263 -4.54 18.99 -22.72
CA VAL A 263 -3.43 19.94 -22.67
C VAL A 263 -3.90 21.36 -22.34
N ILE A 264 -3.01 22.11 -21.67
CA ILE A 264 -3.24 23.51 -21.32
C ILE A 264 -3.36 24.32 -22.61
N LYS A 265 -4.55 24.88 -22.86
CA LYS A 265 -4.79 25.81 -23.98
C LYS A 265 -4.50 27.22 -23.51
N VAL A 266 -3.42 27.83 -24.00
CA VAL A 266 -3.15 29.25 -23.80
C VAL A 266 -3.96 30.03 -24.84
N LYS A 267 -4.85 30.92 -24.40
CA LYS A 267 -5.48 31.89 -25.30
C LYS A 267 -4.42 32.94 -25.67
N VAL A 268 -4.15 33.06 -26.96
CA VAL A 268 -3.41 34.19 -27.56
C VAL A 268 -4.41 35.28 -27.90
#